data_AF-A0A953M0R0-F1
#
_entry.id   AF-A0A953M0R0-F1
#
_cell.length_a   1.000
_cell.length_b   1.000
_cell.length_c   1.000
_cell.angle_alpha   90.00
_cell.angle_beta   90.00
_cell.angle_gamma   90.00
#
_symmetry.space_group_name_H-M   'P 1'
#
loop_
_entity.id
_entity.type
_entity.pdbx_description
1 polymer ?
#
loop_
_entity_poly.entity_id
_entity_poly.type
_entity_poly.pdbx_seq_one_letter_code
_entity_poly.pdbx_strand_id
1 'polypeptide(L)'
;MNCNTPSHAVPFHAPGGTHEEGKCTQCHNPHQSPYKFQLRADGVNLCFACHDKKIASGKFVHGPIAVGVCAMCHNPHQSDFPKMLNAAGNAVCYICHTDKAETFKGKKFMHNPVKEQCTGCHNPHVSDYVKQLVKQPVDTCMMCHDKPLDTPGGRIINMKEYLARNREYHSPIQQNDCSACHNTHGSDNFRILRKYFPQAFYASFDPKNYELCFNCHEKTLVLDPKTTTLTGFRNGDQNLHFVHVNKEVKGRTCRACHDAHATNNPKHIRDAVPFGAWGLPVGFVKTEDGGSCLPGCHQKFEYRRTAPAKNR
;
A
#
# COMPACT_ATOMS: atom_id res chain seq x y z
N MET A 1 4.61 3.87 -18.87
CA MET A 1 4.41 2.70 -19.77
C MET A 1 3.10 2.06 -19.35
N ASN A 2 2.11 2.01 -20.25
CA ASN A 2 0.74 1.55 -19.99
C ASN A 2 0.68 0.02 -19.82
N CYS A 3 0.22 -0.44 -18.65
CA CYS A 3 0.10 -1.86 -18.29
C CYS A 3 -1.21 -2.53 -18.76
N ASN A 4 -1.79 -2.14 -19.89
CA ASN A 4 -3.04 -2.77 -20.35
C ASN A 4 -3.10 -2.87 -21.88
N THR A 5 -2.84 -4.07 -22.40
CA THR A 5 -3.44 -4.50 -23.67
C THR A 5 -4.03 -5.89 -23.47
N PRO A 6 -5.36 -6.02 -23.54
CA PRO A 6 -5.99 -7.24 -24.02
C PRO A 6 -6.23 -7.08 -25.52
N SER A 7 -5.74 -8.05 -26.28
CA SER A 7 -6.16 -8.35 -27.64
C SER A 7 -7.67 -8.60 -27.69
N HIS A 8 -8.27 -8.23 -28.83
CA HIS A 8 -9.70 -8.26 -29.20
C HIS A 8 -10.47 -6.96 -28.88
N ALA A 9 -10.13 -5.88 -29.58
CA ALA A 9 -10.95 -4.69 -29.68
C ALA A 9 -11.79 -4.72 -30.97
N VAL A 10 -13.02 -5.19 -30.89
CA VAL A 10 -14.09 -4.64 -31.74
C VAL A 10 -14.76 -3.56 -30.87
N PRO A 11 -14.65 -2.26 -31.20
CA PRO A 11 -15.07 -1.21 -30.29
C PRO A 11 -16.60 -1.09 -30.35
N PHE A 12 -17.31 -1.80 -29.48
CA PHE A 12 -18.76 -1.58 -29.28
C PHE A 12 -19.09 -0.18 -28.72
N HIS A 13 -18.07 0.58 -28.29
CA HIS A 13 -18.20 1.97 -27.84
C HIS A 13 -16.98 2.78 -28.30
N ALA A 14 -16.80 2.94 -29.62
CA ALA A 14 -15.85 3.92 -30.16
C ALA A 14 -16.20 5.34 -29.65
N PRO A 15 -15.23 6.29 -29.65
CA PRO A 15 -15.57 7.71 -29.46
C PRO A 15 -16.72 8.07 -30.41
N GLY A 16 -17.84 8.60 -29.88
CA GLY A 16 -19.06 8.86 -30.66
C GLY A 16 -20.20 7.84 -30.55
N GLY A 17 -19.91 6.59 -30.15
CA GLY A 17 -20.92 5.60 -29.75
C GLY A 17 -21.85 5.11 -30.86
N THR A 18 -22.91 4.41 -30.45
CA THR A 18 -24.02 3.99 -31.33
C THR A 18 -24.76 5.16 -31.99
N HIS A 19 -24.53 6.38 -31.51
CA HIS A 19 -25.10 7.62 -32.04
C HIS A 19 -24.47 8.03 -33.37
N GLU A 20 -23.14 7.97 -33.50
CA GLU A 20 -22.46 8.27 -34.79
C GLU A 20 -22.82 7.28 -35.91
N GLU A 21 -23.20 6.06 -35.55
CA GLU A 21 -23.68 5.05 -36.48
C GLU A 21 -25.19 5.13 -36.77
N GLY A 22 -25.91 6.09 -36.17
CA GLY A 22 -27.37 6.26 -36.32
C GLY A 22 -28.20 5.11 -35.75
N LYS A 23 -27.63 4.29 -34.85
CA LYS A 23 -28.24 3.07 -34.30
C LYS A 23 -29.16 3.34 -33.11
N CYS A 24 -29.91 4.44 -33.15
CA CYS A 24 -30.84 4.86 -32.09
C CYS A 24 -31.86 3.77 -31.73
N THR A 25 -32.24 2.96 -32.71
CA THR A 25 -33.22 1.88 -32.57
C THR A 25 -32.69 0.66 -31.81
N GLN A 26 -31.42 0.63 -31.40
CA GLN A 26 -30.89 -0.39 -30.48
C GLN A 26 -31.38 -0.17 -29.06
N CYS A 27 -31.56 1.10 -28.67
CA CYS A 27 -32.00 1.48 -27.34
C CYS A 27 -33.46 1.96 -27.34
N HIS A 28 -33.90 2.63 -28.40
CA HIS A 28 -35.25 3.17 -28.53
C HIS A 28 -36.12 2.32 -29.47
N ASN A 29 -37.44 2.37 -29.26
CA ASN A 29 -38.45 1.81 -30.15
C ASN A 29 -39.25 2.96 -30.78
N PRO A 30 -39.07 3.24 -32.09
CA PRO A 30 -39.80 4.32 -32.76
C PRO A 30 -41.30 4.01 -32.96
N HIS A 31 -41.73 2.75 -32.82
CA HIS A 31 -43.11 2.31 -33.04
C HIS A 31 -43.95 2.21 -31.77
N GLN A 32 -43.56 2.93 -30.70
CA GLN A 32 -44.14 2.89 -29.34
C GLN A 32 -43.50 1.85 -28.41
N SER A 33 -43.19 2.29 -27.19
CA SER A 33 -42.74 1.46 -26.09
C SER A 33 -43.57 1.68 -24.82
N PRO A 34 -43.80 0.65 -24.00
CA PRO A 34 -44.36 0.82 -22.66
C PRO A 34 -43.40 1.50 -21.67
N TYR A 35 -42.12 1.68 -22.03
CA TYR A 35 -41.10 2.27 -21.16
C TYR A 35 -40.89 3.76 -21.45
N LYS A 36 -40.49 4.51 -20.40
CA LYS A 36 -40.22 5.95 -20.50
C LYS A 36 -39.19 6.23 -21.60
N PHE A 37 -39.33 7.37 -22.29
CA PHE A 37 -38.43 7.80 -23.37
C PHE A 37 -38.35 6.84 -24.57
N GLN A 38 -39.41 6.06 -24.79
CA GLN A 38 -39.47 5.09 -25.88
C GLN A 38 -38.38 4.02 -25.81
N LEU A 39 -37.86 3.67 -24.63
CA LEU A 39 -36.77 2.69 -24.50
C LEU A 39 -37.23 1.27 -24.79
N ARG A 40 -36.34 0.34 -25.19
CA ARG A 40 -36.69 -1.07 -25.42
C ARG A 40 -36.82 -1.92 -24.16
N ALA A 41 -36.25 -1.45 -23.06
CA ALA A 41 -36.31 -2.09 -21.76
C ALA A 41 -36.20 -1.02 -20.67
N ASP A 42 -36.69 -1.34 -19.47
CA ASP A 42 -36.66 -0.40 -18.34
C ASP A 42 -35.30 -0.37 -17.63
N GLY A 43 -34.88 0.84 -17.24
CA GLY A 43 -33.68 1.11 -16.45
C GLY A 43 -32.45 0.32 -16.88
N VAL A 44 -31.85 -0.41 -15.93
CA VAL A 44 -30.61 -1.18 -16.12
C VAL A 44 -30.77 -2.36 -17.10
N ASN A 45 -31.99 -2.88 -17.29
CA ASN A 45 -32.22 -4.00 -18.19
C ASN A 45 -31.93 -3.64 -19.64
N LEU A 46 -32.05 -2.35 -20.00
CA LEU A 46 -31.61 -1.84 -21.30
C LEU A 46 -30.11 -2.04 -21.51
N CYS A 47 -29.31 -1.74 -20.49
CA CYS A 47 -27.86 -1.92 -20.53
C CYS A 47 -27.49 -3.40 -20.64
N PHE A 48 -28.20 -4.26 -19.90
CA PHE A 48 -27.96 -5.71 -19.90
C PHE A 48 -28.47 -6.46 -21.13
N ALA A 49 -29.14 -5.78 -22.07
CA ALA A 49 -29.39 -6.35 -23.38
C ALA A 49 -28.08 -6.64 -24.14
N CYS A 50 -27.02 -5.88 -23.83
CA CYS A 50 -25.70 -6.02 -24.44
C CYS A 50 -24.58 -6.28 -23.41
N HIS A 51 -24.66 -5.71 -22.21
CA HIS A 51 -23.64 -5.89 -21.17
C HIS A 51 -23.90 -7.12 -20.32
N ASP A 52 -22.85 -7.89 -20.01
CA ASP A 52 -22.95 -9.04 -19.12
C ASP A 52 -23.41 -8.59 -17.73
N LYS A 53 -24.50 -9.18 -17.22
CA LYS A 53 -25.05 -8.93 -15.88
C LYS A 53 -24.04 -9.17 -14.77
N LYS A 54 -22.98 -9.95 -15.02
CA LYS A 54 -21.85 -10.16 -14.10
C LYS A 54 -21.21 -8.88 -13.61
N ILE A 55 -21.23 -7.78 -14.38
CA ILE A 55 -20.70 -6.49 -13.91
C ILE A 55 -21.49 -5.92 -12.72
N ALA A 56 -22.71 -6.41 -12.47
CA ALA A 56 -23.58 -5.99 -11.37
C ALA A 56 -23.92 -7.14 -10.41
N SER A 57 -23.30 -8.31 -10.58
CA SER A 57 -23.53 -9.48 -9.72
C SER A 57 -22.21 -10.06 -9.23
N GLY A 58 -21.94 -9.92 -7.94
CA GLY A 58 -20.74 -10.44 -7.29
C GLY A 58 -20.75 -10.14 -5.80
N LYS A 59 -19.63 -10.44 -5.13
CA LYS A 59 -19.57 -10.34 -3.66
C LYS A 59 -19.64 -8.90 -3.15
N PHE A 60 -18.94 -7.98 -3.81
CA PHE A 60 -18.94 -6.56 -3.47
C PHE A 60 -19.31 -5.75 -4.70
N VAL A 61 -20.61 -5.53 -4.92
CA VAL A 61 -21.11 -4.65 -5.97
C VAL A 61 -21.01 -3.19 -5.51
N HIS A 62 -20.50 -2.31 -6.37
CA HIS A 62 -20.38 -0.90 -6.06
C HIS A 62 -21.76 -0.22 -6.02
N GLY A 63 -21.97 0.70 -5.08
CA GLY A 63 -23.29 1.28 -4.76
C GLY A 63 -24.13 1.70 -5.98
N PRO A 64 -23.63 2.59 -6.86
CA PRO A 64 -24.38 3.02 -8.06
C PRO A 64 -24.79 1.87 -8.97
N ILE A 65 -23.99 0.81 -9.05
CA ILE A 65 -24.26 -0.36 -9.87
C ILE A 65 -25.27 -1.28 -9.18
N ALA A 66 -25.19 -1.43 -7.86
CA ALA A 66 -26.14 -2.20 -7.07
C ALA A 66 -27.58 -1.66 -7.18
N VAL A 67 -27.74 -0.35 -7.38
CA VAL A 67 -29.04 0.30 -7.64
C VAL A 67 -29.35 0.48 -9.13
N GLY A 68 -28.52 -0.06 -10.02
CA GLY A 68 -28.78 -0.09 -11.47
C GLY A 68 -28.60 1.23 -12.21
N VAL A 69 -27.88 2.22 -11.64
CA VAL A 69 -27.75 3.56 -12.23
C VAL A 69 -26.42 3.70 -12.98
N CYS A 70 -26.29 2.98 -14.10
CA CYS A 70 -25.12 3.04 -14.97
C CYS A 70 -24.84 4.47 -15.47
N ALA A 71 -25.90 5.24 -15.68
CA ALA A 71 -25.86 6.59 -16.23
C ALA A 71 -25.21 7.64 -15.30
N MET A 72 -24.96 7.30 -14.03
CA MET A 72 -24.19 8.19 -13.14
C MET A 72 -22.75 8.37 -13.61
N CYS A 73 -22.15 7.30 -14.12
CA CYS A 73 -20.77 7.33 -14.61
C CYS A 73 -20.70 7.33 -16.13
N HIS A 74 -21.69 6.79 -16.83
CA HIS A 74 -21.71 6.67 -18.29
C HIS A 74 -22.77 7.59 -18.93
N ASN A 75 -22.50 8.11 -20.12
CA ASN A 75 -23.46 8.82 -20.94
C ASN A 75 -23.89 7.93 -22.12
N PRO A 76 -25.12 7.39 -22.12
CA PRO A 76 -25.57 6.47 -23.18
C PRO A 76 -25.79 7.15 -24.53
N HIS A 77 -25.81 8.49 -24.61
CA HIS A 77 -25.97 9.21 -25.87
C HIS A 77 -24.61 9.56 -26.48
N GLN A 78 -23.73 10.22 -25.73
CA GLN A 78 -22.41 10.61 -26.20
C GLN A 78 -21.54 11.10 -25.03
N SER A 79 -20.24 10.84 -25.10
CA SER A 79 -19.25 11.51 -24.26
C SER A 79 -17.95 11.71 -25.01
N ASP A 80 -17.25 12.79 -24.68
CA ASP A 80 -15.87 13.05 -25.12
C ASP A 80 -14.84 12.13 -24.44
N PHE A 81 -15.27 11.37 -23.42
CA PHE A 81 -14.39 10.52 -22.62
C PHE A 81 -14.55 9.04 -22.99
N PRO A 82 -13.45 8.26 -22.99
CA PRO A 82 -13.49 6.83 -23.32
C PRO A 82 -14.52 6.05 -22.50
N LYS A 83 -15.10 5.01 -23.09
CA LYS A 83 -16.14 4.17 -22.45
C LYS A 83 -17.37 4.97 -22.04
N MET A 84 -17.65 6.07 -22.74
CA MET A 84 -18.78 6.94 -22.48
C MET A 84 -18.78 7.58 -21.09
N LEU A 85 -17.64 7.80 -20.44
CA LEU A 85 -17.65 8.30 -19.07
C LEU A 85 -18.18 9.74 -18.99
N ASN A 86 -18.84 10.15 -17.91
CA ASN A 86 -19.32 11.54 -17.74
C ASN A 86 -18.20 12.54 -17.41
N ALA A 87 -17.00 12.05 -17.07
CA ALA A 87 -15.82 12.87 -16.79
C ALA A 87 -14.52 12.11 -17.11
N ALA A 88 -13.43 12.83 -17.32
CA ALA A 88 -12.13 12.25 -17.66
C ALA A 88 -11.48 11.49 -16.48
N GLY A 89 -11.02 10.26 -16.73
CA GLY A 89 -10.16 9.51 -15.81
C GLY A 89 -10.72 9.46 -14.38
N ASN A 90 -9.92 9.89 -13.40
CA ASN A 90 -10.31 9.87 -11.98
C ASN A 90 -11.41 10.90 -11.63
N ALA A 91 -11.63 11.92 -12.48
CA ALA A 91 -12.65 12.93 -12.21
C ALA A 91 -14.05 12.31 -12.10
N VAL A 92 -14.34 11.21 -12.83
CA VAL A 92 -15.63 10.51 -12.73
C VAL A 92 -15.86 9.95 -11.32
N CYS A 93 -14.80 9.50 -10.64
CA CYS A 93 -14.89 9.00 -9.28
C CYS A 93 -15.16 10.13 -8.29
N TYR A 94 -14.57 11.31 -8.54
CA TYR A 94 -14.67 12.48 -7.66
C TYR A 94 -16.00 13.23 -7.79
N ILE A 95 -16.87 12.88 -8.74
CA ILE A 95 -18.26 13.36 -8.78
C ILE A 95 -18.95 13.06 -7.44
N CYS A 96 -18.67 11.90 -6.85
CA CYS A 96 -19.22 11.49 -5.55
C CYS A 96 -18.16 11.35 -4.45
N HIS A 97 -16.97 10.82 -4.77
CA HIS A 97 -15.88 10.65 -3.79
C HIS A 97 -15.07 11.94 -3.62
N THR A 98 -15.74 13.02 -3.27
CA THR A 98 -15.13 14.35 -3.07
C THR A 98 -14.17 14.35 -1.88
N ASP A 99 -14.43 13.54 -0.86
CA ASP A 99 -13.55 13.31 0.29
C ASP A 99 -12.19 12.79 -0.15
N LYS A 100 -12.15 11.91 -1.15
CA LYS A 100 -10.91 11.37 -1.72
C LYS A 100 -10.17 12.43 -2.52
N ALA A 101 -10.89 13.17 -3.36
CA ALA A 101 -10.31 14.30 -4.09
C ALA A 101 -9.61 15.28 -3.14
N GLU A 102 -10.24 15.60 -2.01
CA GLU A 102 -9.67 16.51 -1.01
C GLU A 102 -8.53 15.87 -0.21
N THR A 103 -8.69 14.61 0.22
CA THR A 103 -7.65 13.88 0.96
C THR A 103 -6.33 13.79 0.20
N PHE A 104 -6.40 13.73 -1.13
CA PHE A 104 -5.23 13.63 -2.00
C PHE A 104 -4.58 14.99 -2.29
N LYS A 105 -5.33 16.09 -2.18
CA LYS A 105 -4.75 17.44 -2.34
C LYS A 105 -3.73 17.70 -1.24
N GLY A 106 -2.57 18.22 -1.64
CA GLY A 106 -1.54 18.67 -0.70
C GLY A 106 -0.72 17.58 -0.02
N LYS A 107 -0.95 16.28 -0.29
CA LYS A 107 -0.11 15.21 0.27
C LYS A 107 1.29 15.24 -0.32
N LYS A 108 2.30 15.33 0.55
CA LYS A 108 3.71 15.40 0.14
C LYS A 108 4.15 14.18 -0.66
N PHE A 109 3.74 12.99 -0.24
CA PHE A 109 4.04 11.73 -0.91
C PHE A 109 2.74 11.07 -1.37
N MET A 110 2.35 11.35 -2.60
CA MET A 110 1.23 10.67 -3.25
C MET A 110 1.70 9.39 -3.94
N HIS A 111 0.89 8.34 -3.84
CA HIS A 111 1.17 7.10 -4.56
C HIS A 111 0.89 7.29 -6.05
N ASN A 112 1.89 7.06 -6.91
CA ASN A 112 1.80 7.39 -8.35
C ASN A 112 0.55 6.83 -9.05
N PRO A 113 0.14 5.56 -8.85
CA PRO A 113 -1.09 5.03 -9.46
C PRO A 113 -2.36 5.83 -9.18
N VAL A 114 -2.45 6.54 -8.04
CA VAL A 114 -3.60 7.39 -7.72
C VAL A 114 -3.65 8.64 -8.60
N LYS A 115 -2.52 9.14 -9.06
CA LYS A 115 -2.47 10.27 -10.01
C LYS A 115 -2.89 9.83 -11.42
N GLU A 116 -2.63 8.58 -11.76
CA GLU A 116 -2.89 8.03 -13.09
C GLU A 116 -4.32 7.52 -13.22
N GLN A 117 -4.69 6.49 -12.47
CA GLN A 117 -6.01 5.86 -12.58
C GLN A 117 -6.39 5.06 -11.33
N CYS A 118 -7.55 5.39 -10.72
CA CYS A 118 -8.14 4.60 -9.64
C CYS A 118 -8.37 3.15 -10.06
N THR A 119 -8.69 2.94 -11.34
CA THR A 119 -8.99 1.63 -11.91
C THR A 119 -7.78 0.71 -12.08
N GLY A 120 -6.57 1.20 -11.83
CA GLY A 120 -5.38 0.35 -11.72
C GLY A 120 -5.41 -0.56 -10.50
N CYS A 121 -6.13 -0.14 -9.45
CA CYS A 121 -6.28 -0.91 -8.20
C CYS A 121 -7.73 -1.29 -7.91
N HIS A 122 -8.71 -0.52 -8.41
CA HIS A 122 -10.13 -0.70 -8.11
C HIS A 122 -10.97 -1.10 -9.34
N ASN A 123 -11.97 -1.94 -9.14
CA ASN A 123 -13.02 -2.20 -10.12
C ASN A 123 -14.23 -1.31 -9.80
N PRO A 124 -14.61 -0.35 -10.67
CA PRO A 124 -15.70 0.59 -10.37
C PRO A 124 -17.08 -0.06 -10.40
N HIS A 125 -17.20 -1.32 -10.84
CA HIS A 125 -18.48 -2.02 -10.92
C HIS A 125 -18.66 -3.05 -9.81
N VAL A 126 -17.79 -4.06 -9.77
CA VAL A 126 -17.91 -5.20 -8.86
C VAL A 126 -16.55 -5.83 -8.62
N SER A 127 -16.35 -6.32 -7.41
CA SER A 127 -15.19 -7.11 -7.05
C SER A 127 -15.52 -8.24 -6.08
N ASP A 128 -14.70 -9.28 -6.09
CA ASP A 128 -14.67 -10.31 -5.05
C ASP A 128 -13.90 -9.88 -3.80
N TYR A 129 -13.25 -8.72 -3.85
CA TYR A 129 -12.38 -8.17 -2.82
C TYR A 129 -12.95 -6.87 -2.25
N VAL A 130 -12.81 -6.71 -0.94
CA VAL A 130 -13.28 -5.53 -0.20
C VAL A 130 -12.72 -4.24 -0.79
N LYS A 131 -13.47 -3.15 -0.65
CA LYS A 131 -13.11 -1.81 -1.19
C LYS A 131 -12.86 -1.83 -2.71
N GLN A 132 -13.54 -2.74 -3.41
CA GLN A 132 -13.49 -2.83 -4.86
C GLN A 132 -12.10 -3.17 -5.42
N LEU A 133 -11.20 -3.82 -4.67
CA LEU A 133 -9.86 -4.11 -5.20
C LEU A 133 -9.90 -5.08 -6.38
N VAL A 134 -9.01 -4.95 -7.37
CA VAL A 134 -9.00 -5.85 -8.53
C VAL A 134 -8.46 -7.26 -8.22
N LYS A 135 -7.75 -7.41 -7.10
CA LYS A 135 -7.21 -8.67 -6.57
C LYS A 135 -7.25 -8.65 -5.03
N GLN A 136 -6.78 -9.72 -4.39
CA GLN A 136 -6.46 -9.68 -2.97
C GLN A 136 -5.52 -8.48 -2.66
N PRO A 137 -5.54 -7.93 -1.43
CA PRO A 137 -4.79 -6.72 -1.10
C PRO A 137 -3.30 -6.78 -1.47
N VAL A 138 -2.57 -7.81 -1.03
CA VAL A 138 -1.14 -7.95 -1.37
C VAL A 138 -0.91 -8.19 -2.84
N ASP A 139 -1.73 -9.03 -3.48
CA ASP A 139 -1.60 -9.31 -4.91
C ASP A 139 -1.79 -8.05 -5.75
N THR A 140 -2.68 -7.15 -5.34
CA THR A 140 -2.87 -5.83 -5.97
C THR A 140 -1.59 -5.00 -5.88
N CYS A 141 -0.90 -5.01 -4.74
CA CYS A 141 0.40 -4.34 -4.60
C CYS A 141 1.46 -5.00 -5.50
N MET A 142 1.50 -6.33 -5.52
CA MET A 142 2.49 -7.11 -6.27
C MET A 142 2.27 -7.11 -7.78
N MET A 143 1.20 -6.51 -8.29
CA MET A 143 1.07 -6.20 -9.73
C MET A 143 2.11 -5.19 -10.22
N CYS A 144 2.64 -4.37 -9.30
CA CYS A 144 3.64 -3.33 -9.63
C CYS A 144 4.90 -3.42 -8.77
N HIS A 145 4.78 -3.85 -7.51
CA HIS A 145 5.90 -3.97 -6.56
C HIS A 145 6.69 -5.29 -6.72
N ASP A 146 6.63 -5.90 -7.91
CA ASP A 146 7.35 -7.10 -8.30
C ASP A 146 8.67 -6.84 -9.03
N LYS A 147 9.07 -5.57 -9.08
CA LYS A 147 10.33 -5.10 -9.66
C LYS A 147 10.78 -3.80 -8.97
N PRO A 148 12.04 -3.38 -9.14
CA PRO A 148 12.47 -2.07 -8.68
C PRO A 148 11.69 -0.95 -9.39
N LEU A 149 11.33 0.10 -8.66
CA LEU A 149 10.58 1.25 -9.18
C LEU A 149 11.26 2.55 -8.79
N ASP A 150 11.47 3.44 -9.75
CA ASP A 150 11.95 4.79 -9.47
C ASP A 150 10.77 5.71 -9.15
N THR A 151 10.90 6.45 -8.05
CA THR A 151 9.88 7.40 -7.60
C THR A 151 10.53 8.73 -7.25
N PRO A 152 9.77 9.83 -7.20
CA PRO A 152 10.28 11.12 -6.72
C PRO A 152 10.88 11.04 -5.31
N GLY A 153 10.41 10.10 -4.47
CA GLY A 153 10.95 9.81 -3.14
C GLY A 153 12.10 8.79 -3.13
N GLY A 154 12.75 8.56 -4.28
CA GLY A 154 13.84 7.60 -4.44
C GLY A 154 13.40 6.20 -4.87
N ARG A 155 14.37 5.35 -5.16
CA ARG A 155 14.15 3.99 -5.69
C ARG A 155 13.50 3.08 -4.65
N ILE A 156 12.49 2.31 -5.07
CA ILE A 156 11.85 1.21 -4.33
C ILE A 156 12.46 -0.09 -4.85
N ILE A 157 12.73 -1.03 -3.95
CA ILE A 157 13.23 -2.37 -4.30
C ILE A 157 12.13 -3.24 -4.91
N ASN A 158 12.52 -4.37 -5.49
CA ASN A 158 11.58 -5.44 -5.80
C ASN A 158 11.04 -6.05 -4.49
N MET A 159 9.86 -5.64 -4.05
CA MET A 159 9.32 -6.10 -2.77
C MET A 159 8.87 -7.56 -2.86
N LYS A 160 8.30 -8.00 -3.99
CA LYS A 160 7.90 -9.40 -4.18
C LYS A 160 9.07 -10.36 -3.99
N GLU A 161 10.18 -10.07 -4.67
CA GLU A 161 11.42 -10.85 -4.54
C GLU A 161 12.05 -10.71 -3.15
N TYR A 162 12.02 -9.49 -2.58
CA TYR A 162 12.55 -9.25 -1.24
C TYR A 162 11.80 -10.04 -0.16
N LEU A 163 10.48 -10.17 -0.27
CA LEU A 163 9.71 -11.01 0.64
C LEU A 163 10.06 -12.48 0.39
N ALA A 164 10.02 -12.96 -0.86
CA ALA A 164 10.28 -14.36 -1.20
C ALA A 164 11.65 -14.89 -0.72
N ARG A 165 12.68 -14.06 -0.67
CA ARG A 165 14.03 -14.45 -0.21
C ARG A 165 14.23 -14.45 1.31
N ASN A 166 13.28 -13.91 2.07
CA ASN A 166 13.35 -13.78 3.51
C ASN A 166 12.33 -14.71 4.18
N ARG A 167 12.66 -15.19 5.38
CA ARG A 167 11.85 -16.19 6.09
C ARG A 167 11.09 -15.62 7.30
N GLU A 168 11.67 -14.62 7.95
CA GLU A 168 11.14 -14.01 9.16
C GLU A 168 10.36 -12.74 8.81
N TYR A 169 9.10 -12.90 8.44
CA TYR A 169 8.18 -11.80 8.14
C TYR A 169 7.70 -11.09 9.40
N HIS A 170 7.62 -9.77 9.35
CA HIS A 170 6.97 -8.98 10.39
C HIS A 170 5.46 -9.24 10.38
N SER A 171 4.80 -9.26 11.54
CA SER A 171 3.40 -9.73 11.67
C SER A 171 2.41 -9.11 10.67
N PRO A 172 2.43 -7.78 10.39
CA PRO A 172 1.54 -7.22 9.37
C PRO A 172 1.79 -7.78 7.96
N ILE A 173 3.04 -8.12 7.63
CA ILE A 173 3.39 -8.75 6.35
C ILE A 173 2.91 -10.21 6.33
N GLN A 174 3.07 -10.96 7.42
CA GLN A 174 2.51 -12.32 7.54
C GLN A 174 1.00 -12.35 7.30
N GLN A 175 0.32 -11.30 7.77
CA GLN A 175 -1.13 -11.13 7.64
C GLN A 175 -1.54 -10.55 6.28
N ASN A 176 -0.60 -10.33 5.36
CA ASN A 176 -0.86 -9.72 4.07
C ASN A 176 -1.50 -8.31 4.18
N ASP A 177 -1.13 -7.54 5.20
CA ASP A 177 -1.62 -6.18 5.42
C ASP A 177 -0.49 -5.14 5.31
N CYS A 178 -0.09 -4.85 4.06
CA CYS A 178 0.82 -3.73 3.78
C CYS A 178 0.22 -2.38 4.23
N SER A 179 -1.11 -2.29 4.31
CA SER A 179 -1.83 -1.07 4.66
C SER A 179 -1.81 -0.77 6.16
N ALA A 180 -1.29 -1.68 7.00
CA ALA A 180 -1.05 -1.42 8.41
C ALA A 180 -0.05 -0.27 8.63
N CYS A 181 0.98 -0.21 7.77
CA CYS A 181 2.02 0.82 7.84
C CYS A 181 1.96 1.83 6.70
N HIS A 182 1.51 1.41 5.51
CA HIS A 182 1.41 2.30 4.34
C HIS A 182 0.00 2.84 4.14
N ASN A 183 -0.09 4.09 3.69
CA ASN A 183 -1.31 4.68 3.14
C ASN A 183 -1.25 4.59 1.62
N THR A 184 -1.97 3.62 1.05
CA THR A 184 -1.93 3.26 -0.38
C THR A 184 -2.29 4.38 -1.34
N HIS A 185 -2.91 5.46 -0.86
CA HIS A 185 -3.20 6.62 -1.69
C HIS A 185 -2.16 7.74 -1.56
N GLY A 186 -1.57 7.88 -0.38
CA GLY A 186 -0.54 8.88 -0.09
C GLY A 186 -0.56 9.35 1.35
N SER A 187 0.55 9.94 1.78
CA SER A 187 0.67 10.58 3.09
C SER A 187 1.73 11.69 3.07
N ASP A 188 1.87 12.37 4.19
CA ASP A 188 2.91 13.39 4.37
C ASP A 188 4.26 12.78 4.78
N ASN A 189 4.28 11.48 5.05
CA ASN A 189 5.47 10.75 5.48
C ASN A 189 6.14 10.01 4.33
N PHE A 190 7.46 9.95 4.39
CA PHE A 190 8.28 9.25 3.40
C PHE A 190 7.81 7.81 3.17
N ARG A 191 7.82 7.36 1.91
CA ARG A 191 7.29 6.03 1.49
C ARG A 191 5.84 5.81 1.92
N ILE A 192 5.03 6.87 1.83
CA ILE A 192 3.58 6.84 2.07
C ILE A 192 3.23 6.22 3.44
N LEU A 193 4.10 6.38 4.44
CA LEU A 193 3.87 5.80 5.76
C LEU A 193 2.71 6.50 6.47
N ARG A 194 1.93 5.76 7.25
CA ARG A 194 0.77 6.32 7.98
C ARG A 194 1.19 7.31 9.06
N LYS A 195 2.33 7.05 9.69
CA LYS A 195 2.91 7.88 10.74
C LYS A 195 4.38 8.12 10.42
N TYR A 196 4.95 9.14 11.07
CA TYR A 196 6.33 9.49 10.85
C TYR A 196 7.28 8.38 11.36
N PHE A 197 8.35 8.16 10.60
CA PHE A 197 9.45 7.27 10.94
C PHE A 197 10.71 7.79 10.27
N PRO A 198 11.86 7.92 10.96
CA PRO A 198 13.01 8.61 10.40
C PRO A 198 13.66 7.76 9.32
N GLN A 199 14.15 8.44 8.27
CA GLN A 199 14.88 7.79 7.18
C GLN A 199 16.33 7.51 7.56
N ALA A 200 16.88 8.35 8.42
CA ALA A 200 18.27 8.35 8.80
C ALA A 200 18.63 7.16 9.72
N PHE A 201 19.89 6.75 9.68
CA PHE A 201 20.46 5.79 10.60
C PHE A 201 20.47 6.32 12.04
N TYR A 202 20.85 7.60 12.19
CA TYR A 202 20.88 8.31 13.46
C TYR A 202 19.80 9.38 13.54
N ALA A 203 19.19 9.53 14.71
CA ALA A 203 18.33 10.63 15.06
C ALA A 203 18.39 10.88 16.58
N SER A 204 18.16 12.11 17.01
CA SER A 204 17.88 12.39 18.42
C SER A 204 16.62 11.65 18.85
N PHE A 205 16.63 11.13 20.07
CA PHE A 205 15.47 10.44 20.60
C PHE A 205 14.34 11.41 20.88
N ASP A 206 13.22 11.21 20.18
CA ASP A 206 11.93 11.80 20.47
C ASP A 206 10.87 10.71 20.22
N PRO A 207 10.00 10.37 21.18
CA PRO A 207 8.94 9.39 20.96
C PRO A 207 8.08 9.67 19.72
N LYS A 208 7.89 10.95 19.35
CA LYS A 208 7.16 11.36 18.14
C LYS A 208 7.83 10.88 16.86
N ASN A 209 9.16 10.74 16.88
CA ASN A 209 9.91 10.26 15.72
C ASN A 209 9.56 8.80 15.38
N TYR A 210 9.07 8.03 16.34
CA TYR A 210 8.85 6.58 16.20
C TYR A 210 7.37 6.20 16.33
N GLU A 211 6.46 7.15 16.12
CA GLU A 211 5.01 6.94 16.24
C GLU A 211 4.48 5.78 15.39
N LEU A 212 5.10 5.52 14.24
CA LEU A 212 4.76 4.36 13.42
C LEU A 212 4.97 3.04 14.18
N CYS A 213 6.10 2.91 14.87
CA CYS A 213 6.48 1.72 15.62
C CYS A 213 5.69 1.63 16.92
N PHE A 214 5.60 2.74 17.65
CA PHE A 214 4.92 2.82 18.95
C PHE A 214 3.40 2.75 18.87
N ASN A 215 2.83 2.63 17.67
CA ASN A 215 1.44 2.27 17.51
C ASN A 215 1.16 0.82 17.94
N CYS A 216 2.18 -0.04 17.97
CA CYS A 216 2.05 -1.46 18.32
C CYS A 216 3.13 -1.94 19.30
N HIS A 217 4.30 -1.28 19.34
CA HIS A 217 5.38 -1.61 20.26
C HIS A 217 5.38 -0.70 21.48
N GLU A 218 5.59 -1.27 22.66
CA GLU A 218 5.63 -0.51 23.91
C GLU A 218 6.80 0.48 23.93
N LYS A 219 6.51 1.73 24.32
CA LYS A 219 7.53 2.78 24.41
C LYS A 219 8.58 2.48 25.49
N THR A 220 8.17 1.78 26.55
CA THR A 220 9.05 1.36 27.66
C THR A 220 10.25 0.54 27.19
N LEU A 221 10.16 -0.12 26.02
CA LEU A 221 11.29 -0.79 25.37
C LEU A 221 12.52 0.10 25.23
N VAL A 222 12.35 1.41 25.04
CA VAL A 222 13.46 2.37 24.88
C VAL A 222 13.48 3.46 25.95
N LEU A 223 12.44 3.56 26.78
CA LEU A 223 12.39 4.54 27.88
C LEU A 223 12.99 4.01 29.17
N ASP A 224 12.90 2.70 29.42
CA ASP A 224 13.35 2.11 30.67
C ASP A 224 14.82 1.72 30.57
N PRO A 225 15.72 2.29 31.40
CA PRO A 225 17.15 1.99 31.34
C PRO A 225 17.48 0.57 31.80
N LYS A 226 16.58 -0.04 32.58
CA LYS A 226 16.73 -1.38 33.13
C LYS A 226 15.48 -2.22 32.91
N THR A 227 15.66 -3.52 32.67
CA THR A 227 14.56 -4.48 32.55
C THR A 227 15.07 -5.91 32.68
N THR A 228 14.23 -6.80 33.20
CA THR A 228 14.46 -8.26 33.15
C THR A 228 13.42 -8.99 32.28
N THR A 229 12.30 -8.32 31.98
CA THR A 229 11.08 -8.91 31.40
C THR A 229 10.69 -8.32 30.04
N LEU A 230 10.96 -7.03 29.78
CA LEU A 230 10.46 -6.34 28.57
C LEU A 230 11.13 -6.82 27.28
N THR A 231 12.41 -7.22 27.36
CA THR A 231 13.19 -7.62 26.19
C THR A 231 14.31 -8.58 26.55
N GLY A 232 14.65 -9.45 25.59
CA GLY A 232 15.85 -10.29 25.65
C GLY A 232 17.14 -9.57 25.22
N PHE A 233 17.04 -8.39 24.60
CA PHE A 233 18.19 -7.56 24.23
C PHE A 233 18.64 -6.70 25.41
N ARG A 234 19.27 -7.36 26.38
CA ARG A 234 19.73 -6.77 27.65
C ARG A 234 21.00 -7.46 28.13
N ASN A 235 21.90 -6.72 28.78
CA ASN A 235 23.11 -7.25 29.40
C ASN A 235 22.95 -7.21 30.93
N GLY A 236 22.67 -8.35 31.56
CA GLY A 236 22.08 -8.35 32.89
C GLY A 236 20.71 -7.67 32.87
N ASP A 237 20.49 -6.74 33.80
CA ASP A 237 19.30 -5.89 33.84
C ASP A 237 19.40 -4.66 32.92
N GLN A 238 20.55 -4.37 32.32
CA GLN A 238 20.74 -3.19 31.47
C GLN A 238 20.01 -3.36 30.14
N ASN A 239 19.02 -2.51 29.87
CA ASN A 239 18.25 -2.54 28.63
C ASN A 239 19.09 -1.95 27.48
N LEU A 240 19.49 -2.79 26.53
CA LEU A 240 20.34 -2.33 25.43
C LEU A 240 19.57 -1.51 24.38
N HIS A 241 18.25 -1.63 24.29
CA HIS A 241 17.46 -0.74 23.44
C HIS A 241 17.55 0.72 23.94
N PHE A 242 17.42 0.95 25.25
CA PHE A 242 17.60 2.26 25.86
C PHE A 242 18.99 2.83 25.53
N VAL A 243 20.05 2.03 25.72
CA VAL A 243 21.44 2.45 25.48
C VAL A 243 21.68 2.89 24.02
N HIS A 244 21.00 2.29 23.05
CA HIS A 244 21.25 2.60 21.62
C HIS A 244 20.30 3.64 21.05
N VAL A 245 19.03 3.61 21.45
CA VAL A 245 17.97 4.43 20.85
C VAL A 245 17.77 5.72 21.62
N ASN A 246 17.78 5.68 22.95
CA ASN A 246 17.49 6.81 23.83
C ASN A 246 18.75 7.65 24.06
N LYS A 247 19.12 8.41 23.04
CA LYS A 247 20.24 9.35 23.07
C LYS A 247 19.81 10.72 22.56
N GLU A 248 20.23 11.75 23.26
CA GLU A 248 20.04 13.14 22.84
C GLU A 248 20.73 13.41 21.51
N VAL A 249 21.93 12.86 21.33
CA VAL A 249 22.72 12.98 20.10
C VAL A 249 23.05 11.59 19.56
N LYS A 250 22.85 11.40 18.24
CA LYS A 250 23.16 10.15 17.52
C LYS A 250 22.51 8.88 18.11
N GLY A 251 21.25 8.96 18.53
CA GLY A 251 20.44 7.76 18.81
C GLY A 251 20.28 6.92 17.55
N ARG A 252 20.46 5.60 17.65
CA ARG A 252 20.22 4.69 16.54
C ARG A 252 18.71 4.54 16.35
N THR A 253 18.23 4.76 15.13
CA THR A 253 16.80 4.56 14.82
C THR A 253 16.48 3.06 14.79
N CYS A 254 15.21 2.68 14.88
CA CYS A 254 14.82 1.26 14.80
C CYS A 254 15.32 0.60 13.50
N ARG A 255 15.36 1.38 12.40
CA ARG A 255 15.86 0.95 11.07
C ARG A 255 17.36 0.64 11.06
N ALA A 256 18.11 1.17 12.02
CA ALA A 256 19.53 0.91 12.17
C ALA A 256 19.83 -0.55 12.56
N CYS A 257 18.84 -1.30 13.05
CA CYS A 257 19.02 -2.71 13.38
C CYS A 257 17.93 -3.59 12.77
N HIS A 258 16.71 -3.09 12.63
CA HIS A 258 15.54 -3.87 12.21
C HIS A 258 15.10 -3.55 10.78
N ASP A 259 14.68 -4.58 10.05
CA ASP A 259 13.82 -4.43 8.87
C ASP A 259 12.37 -4.51 9.32
N ALA A 260 11.53 -3.57 8.86
CA ALA A 260 10.12 -3.56 9.22
C ALA A 260 9.27 -4.52 8.38
N HIS A 261 9.84 -5.11 7.32
CA HIS A 261 9.13 -6.05 6.45
C HIS A 261 9.50 -7.49 6.77
N ALA A 262 10.77 -7.84 6.56
CA ALA A 262 11.24 -9.22 6.60
C ALA A 262 12.76 -9.29 6.72
N THR A 263 13.27 -10.29 7.44
CA THR A 263 14.69 -10.67 7.36
C THR A 263 14.85 -12.19 7.41
N ASN A 264 16.09 -12.69 7.47
CA ASN A 264 16.39 -14.08 7.80
C ASN A 264 16.79 -14.28 9.27
N ASN A 265 16.91 -13.20 10.04
CA ASN A 265 17.30 -13.25 11.44
C ASN A 265 16.08 -13.07 12.35
N PRO A 266 16.10 -13.69 13.55
CA PRO A 266 15.03 -13.52 14.51
C PRO A 266 14.85 -12.05 14.90
N LYS A 267 13.62 -11.68 15.25
CA LYS A 267 13.25 -10.30 15.63
C LYS A 267 13.54 -9.26 14.53
N HIS A 268 13.54 -9.71 13.28
CA HIS A 268 13.73 -8.90 12.08
C HIS A 268 15.04 -8.10 12.08
N ILE A 269 16.10 -8.63 12.70
CA ILE A 269 17.41 -7.99 12.68
C ILE A 269 18.00 -8.10 11.27
N ARG A 270 18.55 -7.00 10.75
CA ARG A 270 19.14 -6.92 9.42
C ARG A 270 20.52 -7.53 9.39
N ASP A 271 20.92 -8.10 8.26
CA ASP A 271 22.31 -8.51 8.03
C ASP A 271 23.23 -7.29 7.89
N ALA A 272 22.75 -6.27 7.17
CA ALA A 272 23.45 -5.01 6.95
C ALA A 272 22.46 -3.84 6.82
N VAL A 273 22.97 -2.64 7.08
CA VAL A 273 22.20 -1.40 7.08
C VAL A 273 22.81 -0.44 6.07
N PRO A 274 21.99 0.22 5.23
CA PRO A 274 22.49 1.29 4.38
C PRO A 274 23.14 2.41 5.21
N PHE A 275 24.42 2.67 4.98
CA PHE A 275 25.21 3.68 5.67
C PHE A 275 26.10 4.43 4.65
N GLY A 276 25.56 5.51 4.09
CA GLY A 276 26.19 6.19 2.95
C GLY A 276 26.22 5.27 1.72
N ALA A 277 27.38 5.13 1.10
CA ALA A 277 27.60 4.23 -0.04
C ALA A 277 27.85 2.77 0.34
N TRP A 278 27.96 2.46 1.64
CA TRP A 278 28.30 1.14 2.15
C TRP A 278 27.13 0.50 2.91
N GLY A 279 27.01 -0.83 2.82
CA GLY A 279 26.15 -1.62 3.70
C GLY A 279 26.90 -2.01 4.96
N LEU A 280 26.75 -1.25 6.04
CA LEU A 280 27.35 -1.54 7.34
C LEU A 280 26.77 -2.86 7.88
N PRO A 281 27.55 -3.94 8.05
CA PRO A 281 27.04 -5.18 8.61
C PRO A 281 26.57 -4.93 10.04
N VAL A 282 25.52 -5.63 10.48
CA VAL A 282 25.13 -5.68 11.90
C VAL A 282 25.93 -6.78 12.60
N GLY A 283 26.18 -7.90 11.91
CA GLY A 283 26.94 -9.03 12.43
C GLY A 283 26.29 -9.66 13.66
N PHE A 284 24.96 -9.71 13.68
CA PHE A 284 24.21 -10.24 14.82
C PHE A 284 24.35 -11.76 14.89
N VAL A 285 24.74 -12.26 16.06
CA VAL A 285 24.77 -13.69 16.38
C VAL A 285 24.00 -13.90 17.67
N LYS A 286 22.90 -14.65 17.59
CA LYS A 286 22.08 -15.00 18.74
C LYS A 286 22.74 -16.16 19.51
N THR A 287 22.73 -16.08 20.83
CA THR A 287 23.03 -17.22 21.71
C THR A 287 21.81 -17.54 22.57
N GLU A 288 21.85 -18.67 23.28
CA GLU A 288 20.76 -19.03 24.18
C GLU A 288 20.54 -17.98 25.25
N ASP A 289 21.59 -17.52 25.95
CA ASP A 289 21.52 -16.52 27.03
C ASP A 289 21.70 -15.06 26.58
N GLY A 290 21.87 -14.80 25.28
CA GLY A 290 22.13 -13.44 24.83
C GLY A 290 22.46 -13.35 23.35
N GLY A 291 23.61 -12.75 23.03
CA GLY A 291 24.08 -12.60 21.66
C GLY A 291 25.27 -11.67 21.54
N SER A 292 25.64 -11.39 20.30
CA SER A 292 26.71 -10.46 19.98
C SER A 292 26.46 -9.73 18.68
N CYS A 293 27.08 -8.56 18.52
CA CYS A 293 27.09 -7.80 17.28
C CYS A 293 28.53 -7.42 16.92
N LEU A 294 28.87 -7.46 15.63
CA LEU A 294 30.15 -7.00 15.09
C LEU A 294 29.90 -6.08 13.89
N PRO A 295 29.54 -4.81 14.13
CA PRO A 295 29.25 -3.88 13.06
C PRO A 295 30.54 -3.25 12.55
N GLY A 296 31.35 -4.03 11.83
CA GLY A 296 32.43 -3.62 10.89
C GLY A 296 33.56 -2.72 11.39
N CYS A 297 33.24 -1.60 12.05
CA CYS A 297 34.15 -0.53 12.45
C CYS A 297 34.58 -0.58 13.92
N HIS A 298 33.94 -1.38 14.76
CA HIS A 298 34.29 -1.53 16.17
C HIS A 298 34.39 -2.99 16.58
N GLN A 299 35.03 -3.25 17.73
CA GLN A 299 35.20 -4.60 18.27
C GLN A 299 33.84 -5.28 18.51
N LYS A 300 33.86 -6.61 18.56
CA LYS A 300 32.68 -7.42 18.85
C LYS A 300 32.16 -7.06 20.25
N PHE A 301 30.89 -6.69 20.33
CA PHE A 301 30.20 -6.53 21.61
C PHE A 301 29.33 -7.75 21.87
N GLU A 302 29.41 -8.28 23.08
CA GLU A 302 28.56 -9.37 23.56
C GLU A 302 27.60 -8.88 24.63
N TYR A 303 26.51 -9.60 24.81
CA TYR A 303 25.62 -9.42 25.95
C TYR A 303 25.10 -10.77 26.44
N ARG A 304 24.88 -10.86 27.74
CA ARG A 304 24.37 -12.05 28.42
C ARG A 304 23.38 -11.63 29.50
N ARG A 305 22.28 -12.35 29.63
CA ARG A 305 21.18 -11.98 30.54
C ARG A 305 21.41 -12.43 31.97
N THR A 306 22.13 -13.54 32.18
CA THR A 306 22.41 -14.12 33.50
C THR A 306 23.78 -13.70 34.04
N ALA A 307 24.82 -13.69 33.21
CA ALA A 307 26.18 -13.33 33.57
C ALA A 307 26.70 -12.18 32.68
N PRO A 308 26.46 -10.91 33.04
CA PRO A 308 26.65 -9.75 32.17
C PRO A 308 28.04 -9.70 31.53
N ALA A 309 28.07 -9.55 30.21
CA ALA A 309 29.31 -9.45 29.46
C ALA A 309 30.04 -8.15 29.79
N LYS A 310 31.37 -8.24 29.96
CA LYS A 310 32.27 -7.09 30.10
C LYS A 310 32.86 -6.78 28.74
N ASN A 311 32.25 -5.83 28.04
CA ASN A 311 32.80 -5.32 26.79
C ASN A 311 33.89 -4.29 27.11
N ARG A 312 35.00 -4.34 26.35
CA ARG A 312 36.17 -3.45 26.52
C ARG A 312 36.10 -2.29 25.54
#